data_AF-A0A3D9BHE1-F1
#
_entry.id   AF-A0A3D9BHE1-F1
#
_cell.length_a   1.000
_cell.length_b   1.000
_cell.length_c   1.000
_cell.angle_alpha   90.00
_cell.angle_beta   90.00
_cell.angle_gamma   90.00
#
_symmetry.space_group_name_H-M   'P 1'
#
loop_
_entity.id
_entity.type
_entity.pdbx_description
1 polymer ?
#
loop_
_entity_poly.entity_id
_entity_poly.type
_entity_poly.pdbx_seq_one_letter_code
_entity_poly.pdbx_strand_id
1 'polypeptide(L)'
;MCLKFYVISKDRMDLTPLNDFFDRVYWRLKGEYKFQISNFILDPINVSKRKSTLLETLNRISDCYGLNHSENSNLPYIPQISDSLYYYNLALGSKSIENSLSLLWTSLETLLPYRMKENDISSIQHFVSKSLSTGSPGRELTAFAMRYSEANWNNAYNLDTLGIHTNILNINTTGLKVYFDFLSKDYDQSNDPYNTLKANSNLLCKKFIQLNEKFNSEESVKYWLNKVESSSESIAYQLDRIYLHRNQIVHSGKFISEYSNLWSHLEWYIGKLLAYCVIKYLFLDDKSKFSKENIFYELEANSENIINILKLNSNKKISEMDIYFKTIFKESWQFF
;
A
#
# COMPACT_ATOMS: atom_id res chain seq x y z
N MET A 1 -4.09 -27.70 -18.39
CA MET A 1 -3.97 -26.34 -17.82
C MET A 1 -2.57 -25.83 -18.14
N CYS A 2 -2.41 -24.75 -18.91
CA CYS A 2 -1.07 -24.24 -19.28
C CYS A 2 -0.39 -23.58 -18.06
N LEU A 3 0.91 -23.83 -17.87
CA LEU A 3 1.71 -23.34 -16.74
C LEU A 3 1.56 -21.83 -16.51
N LYS A 4 1.45 -21.05 -17.60
CA LYS A 4 1.25 -19.60 -17.54
C LYS A 4 -0.04 -19.23 -16.81
N PHE A 5 -1.15 -19.91 -17.09
CA PHE A 5 -2.43 -19.66 -16.39
C PHE A 5 -2.35 -19.99 -14.91
N TYR A 6 -1.66 -21.08 -14.55
CA TYR A 6 -1.46 -21.46 -13.16
C TYR A 6 -0.71 -20.35 -12.41
N VAL A 7 0.42 -19.88 -12.97
CA VAL A 7 1.24 -18.80 -12.39
C VAL A 7 0.48 -17.47 -12.31
N ILE A 8 -0.42 -17.18 -13.23
CA ILE A 8 -1.29 -15.99 -13.14
C ILE A 8 -2.27 -16.11 -11.97
N SER A 9 -2.86 -17.30 -11.79
CA SER A 9 -3.96 -17.52 -10.85
C SER A 9 -3.54 -17.69 -9.39
N LYS A 10 -2.29 -18.09 -9.13
CA LYS A 10 -1.76 -18.36 -7.78
C LYS A 10 -0.38 -17.77 -7.58
N ASP A 11 -0.11 -17.28 -6.36
CA ASP A 11 1.23 -16.88 -5.94
C ASP A 11 2.17 -18.09 -5.96
N ARG A 12 3.44 -17.85 -6.32
CA ARG A 12 4.46 -18.88 -6.46
C ARG A 12 5.05 -19.33 -5.12
N MET A 13 4.67 -18.71 -4.00
CA MET A 13 5.13 -19.12 -2.66
C MET A 13 4.70 -20.53 -2.26
N ASP A 14 3.62 -21.05 -2.86
CA ASP A 14 3.12 -22.41 -2.65
C ASP A 14 4.05 -23.52 -3.21
N LEU A 15 5.12 -23.17 -3.91
CA LEU A 15 6.14 -24.13 -4.37
C LEU A 15 7.28 -24.28 -3.34
N THR A 16 6.89 -24.51 -2.09
CA THR A 16 7.76 -24.83 -0.94
C THR A 16 8.86 -25.87 -1.23
N PRO A 17 8.70 -26.88 -2.11
CA PRO A 17 9.76 -27.84 -2.40
C PRO A 17 11.02 -27.25 -3.06
N LEU A 18 11.00 -25.98 -3.49
CA LEU A 18 12.15 -25.31 -4.11
C LEU A 18 12.82 -24.26 -3.20
N ASN A 19 12.29 -23.99 -2.00
CA ASN A 19 12.74 -22.91 -1.10
C ASN A 19 13.98 -23.23 -0.25
N ASP A 20 14.54 -24.43 -0.39
CA ASP A 20 15.58 -25.01 0.48
C ASP A 20 16.96 -24.29 0.51
N PHE A 21 17.13 -23.18 -0.22
CA PHE A 21 18.41 -22.48 -0.32
C PHE A 21 18.61 -21.43 0.80
N PHE A 22 17.56 -20.74 1.24
CA PHE A 22 17.69 -19.66 2.25
C PHE A 22 17.48 -20.12 3.69
N ASP A 23 16.83 -21.26 3.90
CA ASP A 23 16.70 -21.90 5.23
C ASP A 23 18.05 -22.46 5.75
N ARG A 24 19.09 -22.41 4.91
CA ARG A 24 20.45 -22.88 5.21
C ARG A 24 21.51 -21.77 5.13
N VAL A 25 21.11 -20.50 5.13
CA VAL A 25 22.07 -19.38 5.23
C VAL A 25 22.45 -19.19 6.69
N TYR A 26 23.69 -19.56 6.99
CA TYR A 26 24.26 -19.44 8.31
C TYR A 26 25.22 -18.27 8.40
N TRP A 27 25.04 -17.42 9.41
CA TRP A 27 26.00 -16.37 9.72
C TRP A 27 26.93 -16.83 10.83
N ARG A 28 28.22 -16.49 10.69
CA ARG A 28 29.19 -16.61 11.78
C ARG A 28 29.34 -15.25 12.43
N LEU A 29 28.71 -15.08 13.60
CA LEU A 29 28.95 -13.91 14.43
C LEU A 29 30.38 -14.00 15.00
N LYS A 30 31.10 -12.88 14.98
CA LYS A 30 32.50 -12.81 15.41
C LYS A 30 32.59 -13.25 16.89
N GLY A 31 33.23 -14.40 17.14
CA GLY A 31 33.41 -14.97 18.49
C GLY A 31 32.58 -16.22 18.80
N GLU A 32 31.65 -16.64 17.93
CA GLU A 32 30.88 -17.87 18.11
C GLU A 32 31.30 -18.97 17.10
N TYR A 33 31.35 -20.21 17.57
CA TYR A 33 31.60 -21.42 16.75
C TYR A 33 30.32 -22.02 16.16
N LYS A 34 29.14 -21.48 16.50
CA LYS A 34 27.85 -21.99 16.03
C LYS A 34 27.28 -21.06 14.97
N PHE A 35 26.95 -21.66 13.86
CA PHE A 35 26.18 -21.08 12.77
C PHE A 35 24.74 -20.84 13.25
N GLN A 36 24.28 -19.58 13.23
CA GLN A 36 22.91 -19.23 13.60
C GLN A 36 22.06 -18.98 12.35
N ILE A 37 20.83 -19.50 12.34
CA ILE A 37 19.82 -19.23 11.29
C ILE A 37 19.34 -17.79 11.48
N SER A 38 19.45 -16.97 10.44
CA SER A 38 18.99 -15.58 10.53
C SER A 38 17.46 -15.54 10.53
N ASN A 39 16.87 -15.04 11.61
CA ASN A 39 15.42 -14.86 11.68
C ASN A 39 15.03 -13.40 11.40
N PHE A 40 15.48 -12.84 10.27
CA PHE A 40 15.01 -11.52 9.83
C PHE A 40 13.57 -11.66 9.33
N ILE A 41 12.61 -11.04 10.01
CA ILE A 41 11.16 -11.23 9.80
C ILE A 41 10.68 -10.56 8.49
N LEU A 42 11.46 -9.65 7.89
CA LEU A 42 11.07 -8.83 6.74
C LEU A 42 12.26 -8.56 5.82
N ASP A 43 12.93 -9.61 5.32
CA ASP A 43 13.94 -9.43 4.29
C ASP A 43 13.48 -10.13 3.01
N PRO A 44 13.20 -9.40 1.91
CA PRO A 44 12.83 -10.01 0.64
C PRO A 44 13.97 -10.80 -0.01
N ILE A 45 15.18 -10.80 0.56
CA ILE A 45 16.20 -11.81 0.26
C ILE A 45 15.67 -13.21 0.60
N ASN A 46 14.90 -13.35 1.69
CA ASN A 46 14.23 -14.59 2.04
C ASN A 46 12.92 -14.73 1.26
N VAL A 47 12.93 -15.56 0.22
CA VAL A 47 11.77 -15.84 -0.64
C VAL A 47 10.54 -16.26 0.16
N SER A 48 10.70 -17.08 1.20
CA SER A 48 9.59 -17.57 2.04
C SER A 48 8.89 -16.49 2.86
N LYS A 49 9.57 -15.35 3.08
CA LYS A 49 9.08 -14.22 3.88
C LYS A 49 8.54 -13.07 3.04
N ARG A 50 8.67 -13.15 1.71
CA ARG A 50 8.02 -12.18 0.81
C ARG A 50 6.51 -12.25 1.07
N LYS A 51 5.83 -11.13 0.90
CA LYS A 51 4.38 -11.06 0.97
C LYS A 51 3.85 -10.46 -0.32
N SER A 52 2.71 -10.93 -0.78
CA SER A 52 2.02 -10.33 -1.91
C SER A 52 1.15 -9.17 -1.44
N THR A 53 1.56 -7.95 -1.74
CA THR A 53 0.73 -6.76 -1.51
C THR A 53 -0.59 -6.85 -2.31
N LEU A 54 -0.58 -7.49 -3.48
CA LEU A 54 -1.78 -7.77 -4.28
C LEU A 54 -2.81 -8.57 -3.48
N LEU A 55 -2.43 -9.76 -3.00
CA LEU A 55 -3.34 -10.64 -2.27
C LEU A 55 -3.75 -10.04 -0.92
N GLU A 56 -2.81 -9.44 -0.19
CA GLU A 56 -3.13 -8.74 1.06
C GLU A 56 -4.15 -7.63 0.85
N THR A 57 -4.05 -6.91 -0.28
CA THR A 57 -5.01 -5.87 -0.65
C THR A 57 -6.37 -6.42 -0.99
N LEU A 58 -6.45 -7.50 -1.76
CA LEU A 58 -7.72 -8.14 -2.07
C LEU A 58 -8.40 -8.72 -0.82
N ASN A 59 -7.65 -9.35 0.09
CA ASN A 59 -8.18 -9.94 1.32
C ASN A 59 -8.71 -8.89 2.31
N ARG A 60 -8.00 -7.77 2.47
CA ARG A 60 -8.47 -6.71 3.39
C ARG A 60 -9.70 -5.97 2.87
N ILE A 61 -9.83 -5.87 1.55
CA ILE A 61 -10.94 -5.18 0.89
C ILE A 61 -12.14 -6.09 0.72
N SER A 62 -11.93 -7.40 0.59
CA SER A 62 -13.02 -8.34 0.33
C SER A 62 -14.09 -8.28 1.41
N ASP A 63 -13.68 -8.24 2.68
CA ASP A 63 -14.57 -8.04 3.82
C ASP A 63 -15.29 -6.68 3.77
N CYS A 64 -14.56 -5.61 3.42
CA CYS A 64 -15.09 -4.24 3.34
C CYS A 64 -16.13 -4.04 2.23
N TYR A 65 -16.02 -4.79 1.14
CA TYR A 65 -16.81 -4.60 -0.08
C TYR A 65 -17.72 -5.79 -0.40
N GLY A 66 -17.79 -6.79 0.48
CA GLY A 66 -18.59 -7.99 0.26
C GLY A 66 -18.12 -8.83 -0.93
N LEU A 67 -16.83 -8.80 -1.25
CA LEU A 67 -16.27 -9.66 -2.30
C LEU A 67 -16.06 -11.06 -1.71
N ASN A 68 -16.49 -12.11 -2.43
CA ASN A 68 -16.21 -13.50 -2.05
C ASN A 68 -14.76 -13.89 -2.42
N HIS A 69 -13.77 -13.13 -1.94
CA HIS A 69 -12.35 -13.43 -2.12
C HIS A 69 -11.76 -13.84 -0.77
N SER A 70 -11.43 -15.12 -0.64
CA SER A 70 -10.72 -15.69 0.50
C SER A 70 -9.21 -15.76 0.24
N GLU A 71 -8.40 -15.90 1.29
CA GLU A 71 -6.94 -16.04 1.16
C GLU A 71 -6.49 -17.16 0.22
N ASN A 72 -7.34 -18.18 0.03
CA ASN A 72 -7.09 -19.33 -0.84
C ASN A 72 -7.75 -19.21 -2.23
N SER A 73 -8.38 -18.08 -2.53
CA SER A 73 -9.08 -17.86 -3.80
C SER A 73 -8.07 -17.57 -4.91
N ASN A 74 -8.22 -18.28 -6.02
CA ASN A 74 -7.43 -17.99 -7.21
C ASN A 74 -7.78 -16.60 -7.77
N LEU A 75 -6.78 -15.91 -8.31
CA LEU A 75 -7.00 -14.69 -9.07
C LEU A 75 -7.77 -15.00 -10.36
N PRO A 76 -8.77 -14.17 -10.75
CA PRO A 76 -9.44 -14.33 -12.02
C PRO A 76 -8.46 -14.09 -13.17
N TYR A 77 -8.65 -14.82 -14.28
CA TYR A 77 -7.88 -14.56 -15.48
C TYR A 77 -8.39 -13.28 -16.17
N ILE A 78 -7.55 -12.25 -16.22
CA ILE A 78 -7.85 -10.96 -16.86
C ILE A 78 -6.87 -10.76 -18.02
N PRO A 79 -7.30 -10.93 -19.29
CA PRO A 79 -6.40 -10.96 -20.44
C PRO A 79 -5.46 -9.75 -20.52
N GLN A 80 -5.99 -8.54 -20.30
CA GLN A 80 -5.25 -7.28 -20.48
C GLN A 80 -4.19 -6.99 -19.41
N ILE A 81 -4.22 -7.67 -18.26
CA ILE A 81 -3.18 -7.57 -17.22
C ILE A 81 -2.47 -8.90 -16.97
N SER A 82 -2.75 -9.92 -17.79
CA SER A 82 -2.28 -11.28 -17.55
C SER A 82 -0.76 -11.42 -17.57
N ASP A 83 -0.07 -10.69 -18.43
CA ASP A 83 1.40 -10.66 -18.47
C ASP A 83 1.97 -9.99 -17.22
N SER A 84 1.35 -8.89 -16.77
CA SER A 84 1.77 -8.21 -15.54
C SER A 84 1.62 -9.13 -14.32
N LEU A 85 0.45 -9.77 -14.16
CA LEU A 85 0.22 -10.77 -13.10
C LEU A 85 1.22 -11.93 -13.16
N TYR A 86 1.52 -12.42 -14.37
CA TYR A 86 2.49 -13.49 -14.57
C TYR A 86 3.88 -13.09 -14.07
N TYR A 87 4.39 -11.93 -14.48
CA TYR A 87 5.72 -11.46 -14.06
C TYR A 87 5.78 -11.12 -12.57
N TYR A 88 4.72 -10.53 -12.02
CA TYR A 88 4.60 -10.27 -10.58
C TYR A 88 4.70 -11.55 -9.75
N ASN A 89 3.89 -12.57 -10.06
CA ASN A 89 3.91 -13.85 -9.33
C ASN A 89 5.24 -14.61 -9.54
N LEU A 90 5.86 -14.52 -10.72
CA LEU A 90 7.22 -15.05 -10.91
C LEU A 90 8.25 -14.35 -10.03
N ALA A 91 8.14 -13.03 -9.88
CA ALA A 91 9.06 -12.24 -9.08
C ALA A 91 9.01 -12.67 -7.61
N LEU A 92 7.80 -12.85 -7.06
CA LEU A 92 7.61 -13.29 -5.68
C LEU A 92 8.35 -14.60 -5.38
N GLY A 93 8.29 -15.58 -6.28
CA GLY A 93 9.03 -16.85 -6.15
C GLY A 93 10.47 -16.87 -6.69
N SER A 94 11.04 -15.74 -7.13
CA SER A 94 12.40 -15.71 -7.70
C SER A 94 13.48 -15.83 -6.61
N LYS A 95 14.40 -16.79 -6.75
CA LYS A 95 15.51 -17.00 -5.79
C LYS A 95 16.53 -15.85 -5.76
N SER A 96 16.79 -15.24 -6.90
CA SER A 96 17.64 -14.03 -6.96
C SER A 96 16.77 -12.79 -6.77
N ILE A 97 17.23 -11.89 -5.91
CA ILE A 97 16.58 -10.60 -5.65
C ILE A 97 16.70 -9.66 -6.85
N GLU A 98 17.81 -9.73 -7.59
CA GLU A 98 18.05 -9.01 -8.84
C GLU A 98 17.09 -9.43 -9.94
N ASN A 99 16.89 -10.75 -10.09
CA ASN A 99 15.92 -11.29 -11.02
C ASN A 99 14.49 -10.95 -10.57
N SER A 100 14.22 -10.99 -9.27
CA SER A 100 12.92 -10.56 -8.72
C SER A 100 12.64 -9.09 -9.04
N LEU A 101 13.61 -8.20 -8.84
CA LEU A 101 13.51 -6.78 -9.21
C LEU A 101 13.29 -6.57 -10.70
N SER A 102 14.02 -7.30 -11.55
CA SER A 102 13.83 -7.23 -13.00
C SER A 102 12.41 -7.67 -13.42
N LEU A 103 11.91 -8.77 -12.83
CA LEU A 103 10.57 -9.28 -13.08
C LEU A 103 9.48 -8.32 -12.59
N LEU A 104 9.65 -7.73 -11.40
CA LEU A 104 8.75 -6.68 -10.91
C LEU A 104 8.76 -5.48 -11.85
N TRP A 105 9.93 -5.02 -12.30
CA TRP A 105 10.01 -3.91 -13.26
C TRP A 105 9.26 -4.23 -14.56
N THR A 106 9.44 -5.41 -15.14
CA THR A 106 8.69 -5.87 -16.32
C THR A 106 7.19 -5.97 -16.06
N SER A 107 6.80 -6.40 -14.85
CA SER A 107 5.39 -6.37 -14.43
C SER A 107 4.82 -4.95 -14.46
N LEU A 108 5.59 -3.95 -13.99
CA LEU A 108 5.17 -2.56 -14.02
C LEU A 108 5.05 -2.02 -15.45
N GLU A 109 6.05 -2.28 -16.30
CA GLU A 109 6.06 -1.87 -17.71
C GLU A 109 4.86 -2.43 -18.49
N THR A 110 4.52 -3.69 -18.26
CA THR A 110 3.36 -4.34 -18.90
C THR A 110 2.02 -3.89 -18.35
N LEU A 111 2.00 -3.40 -17.09
CA LEU A 111 0.81 -2.84 -16.48
C LEU A 111 0.44 -1.46 -17.02
N LEU A 112 1.42 -0.68 -17.48
CA LEU A 112 1.17 0.67 -18.00
C LEU A 112 0.07 0.65 -19.07
N PRO A 113 -0.94 1.52 -18.97
CA PRO A 113 -2.00 1.61 -19.96
C PRO A 113 -1.54 2.33 -21.24
N TYR A 114 -0.77 3.40 -21.10
CA TYR A 114 -0.36 4.30 -22.17
C TYR A 114 0.98 4.96 -21.83
N ARG A 115 1.65 5.51 -22.86
CA ARG A 115 2.90 6.26 -22.73
C ARG A 115 2.63 7.73 -23.05
N MET A 116 2.61 8.58 -22.01
CA MET A 116 2.33 10.02 -22.12
C MET A 116 3.60 10.87 -22.33
N LYS A 117 4.76 10.34 -21.93
CA LYS A 117 6.05 11.04 -21.98
C LYS A 117 6.96 10.33 -22.98
N GLU A 118 7.93 11.08 -23.51
CA GLU A 118 8.92 10.58 -24.48
C GLU A 118 9.73 9.39 -23.92
N ASN A 119 10.01 9.41 -22.60
CA ASN A 119 10.75 8.36 -21.91
C ASN A 119 9.83 7.45 -21.10
N ASP A 120 10.09 6.13 -21.16
CA ASP A 120 9.31 5.10 -20.45
C ASP A 120 9.32 5.33 -18.93
N ILE A 121 10.48 5.68 -18.37
CA ILE A 121 10.61 6.01 -16.94
C ILE A 121 9.71 7.19 -16.54
N SER A 122 9.67 8.25 -17.34
CA SER A 122 8.86 9.43 -17.03
C SER A 122 7.36 9.14 -17.12
N SER A 123 6.95 8.24 -18.03
CA SER A 123 5.57 7.75 -18.09
C SER A 123 5.21 6.94 -16.84
N ILE A 124 6.10 6.03 -16.40
CA ILE A 124 5.93 5.25 -15.17
C ILE A 124 5.83 6.18 -13.96
N GLN A 125 6.77 7.11 -13.81
CA GLN A 125 6.81 8.03 -12.70
C GLN A 125 5.53 8.85 -12.60
N HIS A 126 5.14 9.51 -13.70
CA HIS A 126 3.90 10.29 -13.77
C HIS A 126 2.70 9.45 -13.29
N PHE A 127 2.55 8.26 -13.87
CA PHE A 127 1.41 7.40 -13.61
C PHE A 127 1.38 6.88 -12.16
N VAL A 128 2.47 6.26 -11.68
CA VAL A 128 2.52 5.60 -10.37
C VAL A 128 2.46 6.63 -9.24
N SER A 129 3.24 7.71 -9.35
CA SER A 129 3.28 8.76 -8.32
C SER A 129 1.93 9.44 -8.15
N LYS A 130 1.28 9.84 -9.26
CA LYS A 130 -0.03 10.48 -9.23
C LYS A 130 -1.12 9.55 -8.67
N SER A 131 -1.14 8.30 -9.13
CA SER A 131 -2.15 7.32 -8.71
C SER A 131 -2.08 6.99 -7.22
N LEU A 132 -0.88 6.75 -6.67
CA LEU A 132 -0.70 6.23 -5.31
C LEU A 132 -0.48 7.31 -4.23
N SER A 133 -0.11 8.53 -4.63
CA SER A 133 0.12 9.64 -3.69
C SER A 133 -1.18 10.16 -3.06
N THR A 134 -2.28 10.12 -3.82
CA THR A 134 -3.60 10.57 -3.34
C THR A 134 -4.15 9.71 -2.19
N GLY A 135 -3.72 8.45 -2.07
CA GLY A 135 -4.02 7.62 -0.90
C GLY A 135 -3.21 7.96 0.36
N SER A 136 -2.25 8.90 0.33
CA SER A 136 -1.39 9.21 1.47
C SER A 136 -2.12 9.74 2.72
N PRO A 137 -3.19 10.56 2.63
CA PRO A 137 -3.99 10.93 3.80
C PRO A 137 -4.73 9.71 4.38
N GLY A 138 -5.26 8.84 3.52
CA GLY A 138 -5.90 7.58 3.91
C GLY A 138 -4.97 6.61 4.64
N ARG A 139 -3.72 6.50 4.19
CA ARG A 139 -2.68 5.71 4.87
C ARG A 139 -2.37 6.23 6.28
N GLU A 140 -2.31 7.54 6.46
CA GLU A 140 -2.06 8.12 7.78
C GLU A 140 -3.20 7.87 8.76
N LEU A 141 -4.44 8.07 8.30
CA LEU A 141 -5.64 7.84 9.08
C LEU A 141 -5.78 6.35 9.43
N THR A 142 -5.55 5.47 8.47
CA THR A 142 -5.58 4.01 8.68
C THR A 142 -4.50 3.57 9.65
N ALA A 143 -3.29 4.10 9.54
CA ALA A 143 -2.23 3.82 10.49
C ALA A 143 -2.54 4.34 11.90
N PHE A 144 -3.40 5.36 12.05
CA PHE A 144 -3.91 5.78 13.36
C PHE A 144 -4.96 4.79 13.88
N ALA A 145 -5.93 4.45 13.04
CA ALA A 145 -6.99 3.50 13.34
C ALA A 145 -6.46 2.13 13.80
N MET A 146 -5.49 1.56 13.07
CA MET A 146 -4.86 0.28 13.43
C MET A 146 -4.18 0.36 14.79
N ARG A 147 -3.38 1.41 15.03
CA ARG A 147 -2.69 1.61 16.31
C ARG A 147 -3.68 1.81 17.45
N TYR A 148 -4.77 2.53 17.22
CA TYR A 148 -5.83 2.72 18.21
C TYR A 148 -6.42 1.37 18.59
N SER A 149 -6.80 0.56 17.59
CA SER A 149 -7.45 -0.72 17.86
C SER A 149 -6.51 -1.75 18.48
N GLU A 150 -5.25 -1.82 18.03
CA GLU A 150 -4.21 -2.64 18.68
C GLU A 150 -4.00 -2.23 20.14
N ALA A 151 -3.90 -0.92 20.41
CA ALA A 151 -3.77 -0.43 21.79
C ALA A 151 -5.02 -0.74 22.61
N ASN A 152 -6.21 -0.64 22.04
CA ASN A 152 -7.45 -0.93 22.73
C ASN A 152 -7.52 -2.42 23.10
N TRP A 153 -7.24 -3.30 22.15
CA TRP A 153 -7.23 -4.75 22.38
C TRP A 153 -6.19 -5.15 23.44
N ASN A 154 -4.96 -4.63 23.35
CA ASN A 154 -3.90 -4.92 24.32
C ASN A 154 -4.20 -4.41 25.74
N ASN A 155 -5.10 -3.43 25.88
CA ASN A 155 -5.51 -2.87 27.17
C ASN A 155 -6.96 -3.25 27.53
N ALA A 156 -7.40 -4.45 27.16
CA ALA A 156 -8.71 -5.00 27.54
C ALA A 156 -9.90 -4.06 27.25
N TYR A 157 -9.86 -3.37 26.12
CA TYR A 157 -10.91 -2.48 25.63
C TYR A 157 -11.13 -1.19 26.46
N ASN A 158 -10.14 -0.74 27.24
CA ASN A 158 -10.26 0.48 28.05
C ASN A 158 -10.51 1.77 27.24
N LEU A 159 -10.15 1.80 25.95
CA LEU A 159 -10.37 2.97 25.09
C LEU A 159 -11.82 3.07 24.59
N ASP A 160 -12.64 2.02 24.76
CA ASP A 160 -14.07 2.03 24.42
C ASP A 160 -14.84 3.15 25.13
N THR A 161 -14.33 3.61 26.27
CA THR A 161 -14.85 4.79 26.98
C THR A 161 -14.85 6.08 26.15
N LEU A 162 -14.04 6.15 25.08
CA LEU A 162 -13.99 7.27 24.15
C LEU A 162 -15.04 7.17 23.03
N GLY A 163 -15.86 6.11 23.01
CA GLY A 163 -16.98 5.93 22.05
C GLY A 163 -16.57 5.45 20.67
N ILE A 164 -15.33 4.96 20.49
CA ILE A 164 -14.84 4.39 19.23
C ILE A 164 -14.82 2.87 19.34
N HIS A 165 -15.80 2.21 18.73
CA HIS A 165 -15.95 0.75 18.78
C HIS A 165 -15.69 0.07 17.43
N THR A 166 -14.93 0.70 16.55
CA THR A 166 -14.72 0.22 15.18
C THR A 166 -13.83 -1.02 15.13
N ASN A 167 -14.28 -2.02 14.38
CA ASN A 167 -13.52 -3.23 14.07
C ASN A 167 -12.36 -2.90 13.12
N ILE A 168 -11.17 -3.46 13.39
CA ILE A 168 -9.94 -3.35 12.57
C ILE A 168 -10.20 -3.65 11.10
N LEU A 169 -11.17 -4.52 10.82
CA LEU A 169 -11.49 -4.96 9.47
C LEU A 169 -12.23 -3.89 8.64
N ASN A 170 -12.80 -2.85 9.27
CA ASN A 170 -13.61 -1.86 8.57
C ASN A 170 -12.77 -0.62 8.16
N ILE A 171 -11.83 -0.79 7.23
CA ILE A 171 -10.93 0.27 6.73
C ILE A 171 -11.56 1.04 5.55
N ASN A 172 -12.82 0.76 5.22
CA ASN A 172 -13.54 1.53 4.20
C ASN A 172 -13.80 2.97 4.66
N THR A 173 -14.31 3.79 3.74
CA THR A 173 -14.65 5.20 3.99
C THR A 173 -15.50 5.38 5.25
N THR A 174 -16.49 4.52 5.49
CA THR A 174 -17.41 4.64 6.64
C THR A 174 -16.68 4.34 7.96
N GLY A 175 -15.85 3.31 8.01
CA GLY A 175 -15.11 2.98 9.23
C GLY A 175 -14.03 4.02 9.56
N LEU A 176 -13.34 4.55 8.55
CA LEU A 176 -12.36 5.62 8.73
C LEU A 176 -13.00 6.95 9.15
N LYS A 177 -14.27 7.19 8.81
CA LYS A 177 -14.98 8.42 9.19
C LYS A 177 -15.03 8.63 10.71
N VAL A 178 -15.22 7.56 11.49
CA VAL A 178 -15.24 7.64 12.96
C VAL A 178 -13.92 8.17 13.52
N TYR A 179 -12.79 7.66 13.01
CA TYR A 179 -11.46 8.12 13.43
C TYR A 179 -11.17 9.54 12.94
N PHE A 180 -11.65 9.87 11.75
CA PHE A 180 -11.54 11.22 11.21
C PHE A 180 -12.28 12.22 12.11
N ASP A 181 -13.54 11.96 12.43
CA ASP A 181 -14.35 12.83 13.29
C ASP A 181 -13.75 12.95 14.69
N PHE A 182 -13.20 11.85 15.22
CA PHE A 182 -12.46 11.88 16.48
C PHE A 182 -11.20 12.77 16.42
N LEU A 183 -10.44 12.74 15.33
CA LEU A 183 -9.22 13.55 15.18
C LEU A 183 -9.50 15.01 14.86
N SER A 184 -10.61 15.29 14.18
CA SER A 184 -11.05 16.64 13.76
C SER A 184 -11.97 17.33 14.76
N LYS A 185 -12.20 16.72 15.94
CA LYS A 185 -12.97 17.31 17.01
C LYS A 185 -12.12 18.33 17.78
N ASP A 186 -12.73 19.47 18.09
CA ASP A 186 -12.19 20.43 19.05
C ASP A 186 -12.46 19.91 20.47
N TYR A 187 -11.40 19.69 21.24
CA TYR A 187 -11.48 19.15 22.60
C TYR A 187 -11.28 20.25 23.64
N ASP A 188 -12.23 20.34 24.57
CA ASP A 188 -12.09 21.14 25.79
C ASP A 188 -11.37 20.33 26.89
N GLN A 189 -10.87 21.00 27.92
CA GLN A 189 -10.19 20.36 29.05
C GLN A 189 -11.02 19.27 29.76
N SER A 190 -12.34 19.34 29.69
CA SER A 190 -13.25 18.37 30.31
C SER A 190 -13.51 17.12 29.46
N ASN A 191 -13.19 17.13 28.16
CA ASN A 191 -13.47 16.05 27.22
C ASN A 191 -12.23 15.59 26.44
N ASP A 192 -11.04 15.98 26.90
CA ASP A 192 -9.77 15.68 26.25
C ASP A 192 -9.40 14.18 26.42
N PRO A 193 -9.25 13.42 25.33
CA PRO A 193 -8.87 12.01 25.39
C PRO A 193 -7.41 11.79 25.79
N TYR A 194 -6.59 12.84 25.95
CA TYR A 194 -5.15 12.76 26.25
C TYR A 194 -4.84 11.80 27.40
N ASN A 195 -5.49 11.96 28.57
CA ASN A 195 -5.18 11.16 29.76
C ASN A 195 -5.51 9.68 29.55
N THR A 196 -6.66 9.40 28.94
CA THR A 196 -7.09 8.04 28.59
C THR A 196 -6.14 7.40 27.59
N LEU A 197 -5.75 8.12 26.53
CA LEU A 197 -4.80 7.62 25.54
C LEU A 197 -3.41 7.39 26.13
N LYS A 198 -2.93 8.28 26.99
CA LYS A 198 -1.62 8.18 27.64
C LYS A 198 -1.54 6.98 28.58
N ALA A 199 -2.61 6.71 29.33
CA ALA A 199 -2.69 5.57 30.24
C ALA A 199 -2.61 4.22 29.51
N ASN A 200 -3.12 4.14 28.27
CA ASN A 200 -3.18 2.90 27.51
C ASN A 200 -2.03 2.76 26.48
N SER A 201 -1.52 3.86 25.91
CA SER A 201 -0.37 3.84 24.99
C SER A 201 0.24 5.23 24.77
N ASN A 202 1.48 5.42 25.25
CA ASN A 202 2.26 6.63 25.00
C ASN A 202 2.46 6.93 23.51
N LEU A 203 2.63 5.89 22.68
CA LEU A 203 2.82 6.06 21.24
C LEU A 203 1.52 6.48 20.53
N LEU A 204 0.37 5.93 20.94
CA LEU A 204 -0.92 6.35 20.44
C LEU A 204 -1.23 7.79 20.84
N CYS A 205 -1.00 8.13 22.12
CA CYS A 205 -1.17 9.48 22.64
C CYS A 205 -0.33 10.50 21.86
N LYS A 206 0.96 10.22 21.65
CA LYS A 206 1.83 11.07 20.82
C LYS A 206 1.30 11.24 19.40
N LYS A 207 0.83 10.16 18.77
CA LYS A 207 0.28 10.21 17.41
C LYS A 207 -1.04 11.00 17.35
N PHE A 208 -1.91 10.84 18.36
CA PHE A 208 -3.14 11.60 18.49
C PHE A 208 -2.86 13.11 18.56
N ILE A 209 -1.99 13.55 19.48
CA ILE A 209 -1.66 14.97 19.64
C ILE A 209 -1.17 15.56 18.32
N GLN A 210 -0.21 14.88 17.68
CA GLN A 210 0.36 15.33 16.40
C GLN A 210 -0.66 15.44 15.28
N LEU A 211 -1.65 14.55 15.22
CA LEU A 211 -2.68 14.57 14.19
C LEU A 211 -3.80 15.55 14.51
N ASN A 212 -4.26 15.59 15.77
CA ASN A 212 -5.30 16.51 16.22
C ASN A 212 -4.87 17.98 16.05
N GLU A 213 -3.65 18.33 16.45
CA GLU A 213 -3.07 19.66 16.22
C GLU A 213 -3.07 20.04 14.73
N LYS A 214 -2.67 19.10 13.87
CA LYS A 214 -2.66 19.31 12.42
C LYS A 214 -4.06 19.43 11.85
N PHE A 215 -5.00 18.59 12.27
CA PHE A 215 -6.35 18.55 11.71
C PHE A 215 -7.21 19.74 12.15
N ASN A 216 -6.93 20.30 13.33
CA ASN A 216 -7.63 21.48 13.85
C ASN A 216 -6.94 22.82 13.52
N SER A 217 -5.75 22.78 12.90
CA SER A 217 -5.07 23.98 12.39
C SER A 217 -5.86 24.65 11.25
N GLU A 218 -5.73 25.98 11.14
CA GLU A 218 -6.43 26.80 10.13
C GLU A 218 -6.07 26.41 8.68
N GLU A 219 -4.85 25.89 8.45
CA GLU A 219 -4.38 25.41 7.13
C GLU A 219 -4.30 23.87 7.06
N SER A 220 -5.18 23.17 7.75
CA SER A 220 -5.12 21.71 7.82
C SER A 220 -5.37 21.03 6.47
N VAL A 221 -6.15 21.62 5.55
CA VAL A 221 -6.30 21.08 4.19
C VAL A 221 -4.99 21.19 3.39
N LYS A 222 -4.25 22.29 3.55
CA LYS A 222 -2.91 22.46 2.96
C LYS A 222 -1.93 21.42 3.48
N TYR A 223 -2.06 21.00 4.74
CA TYR A 223 -1.27 19.87 5.25
C TYR A 223 -1.51 18.58 4.44
N TRP A 224 -2.77 18.24 4.12
CA TRP A 224 -3.07 17.09 3.27
C TRP A 224 -2.60 17.26 1.83
N LEU A 225 -2.76 18.46 1.25
CA LEU A 225 -2.24 18.75 -0.08
C LEU A 225 -0.72 18.51 -0.15
N ASN A 226 0.02 19.12 0.79
CA ASN A 226 1.47 18.95 0.88
C ASN A 226 1.85 17.48 1.07
N LYS A 227 1.07 16.72 1.85
CA LYS A 227 1.30 15.28 2.04
C LYS A 227 1.17 14.50 0.73
N VAL A 228 0.16 14.81 -0.08
CA VAL A 228 -0.02 14.20 -1.42
C VAL A 228 1.13 14.58 -2.33
N GLU A 229 1.49 15.86 -2.40
CA GLU A 229 2.59 16.36 -3.25
C GLU A 229 3.94 15.75 -2.84
N SER A 230 4.30 15.78 -1.56
CA SER A 230 5.51 15.13 -1.05
C SER A 230 5.51 13.62 -1.24
N SER A 231 4.36 12.95 -1.13
CA SER A 231 4.25 11.52 -1.43
C SER A 231 4.47 11.26 -2.92
N SER A 232 3.99 12.12 -3.80
CA SER A 232 4.18 12.01 -5.26
C SER A 232 5.66 12.16 -5.62
N GLU A 233 6.32 13.20 -5.10
CA GLU A 233 7.77 13.42 -5.27
C GLU A 233 8.58 12.24 -4.73
N SER A 234 8.27 11.78 -3.51
CA SER A 234 8.96 10.65 -2.91
C SER A 234 8.86 9.38 -3.77
N ILE A 235 7.67 9.05 -4.28
CA ILE A 235 7.48 7.90 -5.18
C ILE A 235 8.28 8.08 -6.48
N ALA A 236 8.26 9.28 -7.07
CA ALA A 236 9.03 9.56 -8.29
C ALA A 236 10.54 9.36 -8.07
N TYR A 237 11.09 9.88 -6.96
CA TYR A 237 12.49 9.67 -6.59
C TYR A 237 12.83 8.20 -6.31
N GLN A 238 11.94 7.44 -5.66
CA GLN A 238 12.17 6.02 -5.47
C GLN A 238 12.17 5.26 -6.80
N LEU A 239 11.30 5.62 -7.75
CA LEU A 239 11.28 5.02 -9.09
C LEU A 239 12.56 5.33 -9.88
N ASP A 240 13.10 6.55 -9.78
CA ASP A 240 14.42 6.88 -10.37
C ASP A 240 15.51 5.99 -9.78
N ARG A 241 15.54 5.85 -8.46
CA ARG A 241 16.52 4.99 -7.77
C ARG A 241 16.38 3.54 -8.22
N ILE A 242 15.15 3.01 -8.29
CA ILE A 242 14.88 1.65 -8.77
C ILE A 242 15.37 1.49 -10.22
N TYR A 243 15.08 2.44 -11.10
CA TYR A 243 15.48 2.39 -12.51
C TYR A 243 17.01 2.41 -12.69
N LEU A 244 17.70 3.29 -11.97
CA LEU A 244 19.17 3.36 -11.97
C LEU A 244 19.79 2.03 -11.52
N HIS A 245 19.28 1.46 -10.42
CA HIS A 245 19.78 0.19 -9.90
C HIS A 245 19.45 -0.99 -10.82
N ARG A 246 18.26 -1.02 -11.42
CA ARG A 246 17.91 -2.00 -12.46
C ARG A 246 18.91 -1.96 -13.61
N ASN A 247 19.28 -0.77 -14.08
CA ASN A 247 20.28 -0.64 -15.13
C ASN A 247 21.68 -1.09 -14.68
N GLN A 248 22.09 -0.82 -13.43
CA GLN A 248 23.35 -1.33 -12.89
C GLN A 248 23.36 -2.85 -12.77
N ILE A 249 22.26 -3.48 -12.33
CA ILE A 249 22.11 -4.93 -12.27
C ILE A 249 22.27 -5.52 -13.68
N VAL A 250 21.50 -5.01 -14.64
CA VAL A 250 21.47 -5.52 -16.02
C VAL A 250 22.79 -5.32 -16.75
N HIS A 251 23.44 -4.16 -16.58
CA HIS A 251 24.61 -3.80 -17.38
C HIS A 251 25.96 -4.04 -16.68
N SER A 252 25.99 -4.15 -15.35
CA SER A 252 27.25 -4.23 -14.60
C SER A 252 27.32 -5.36 -13.58
N GLY A 253 26.24 -6.13 -13.37
CA GLY A 253 26.21 -7.25 -12.43
C GLY A 253 26.60 -6.87 -10.99
N LYS A 254 26.48 -5.58 -10.64
CA LYS A 254 26.92 -5.05 -9.34
C LYS A 254 25.93 -5.45 -8.25
N PHE A 255 26.48 -5.91 -7.11
CA PHE A 255 25.72 -6.09 -5.87
C PHE A 255 25.39 -4.74 -5.23
N ILE A 256 24.14 -4.58 -4.80
CA ILE A 256 23.62 -3.36 -4.18
C ILE A 256 23.19 -3.69 -2.75
N SER A 257 23.54 -2.85 -1.78
CA SER A 257 23.26 -3.09 -0.35
C SER A 257 21.81 -2.80 0.06
N GLU A 258 21.02 -2.15 -0.80
CA GLU A 258 19.67 -1.64 -0.50
C GLU A 258 18.53 -2.38 -1.22
N TYR A 259 18.80 -3.58 -1.74
CA TYR A 259 17.80 -4.38 -2.47
C TYR A 259 16.50 -4.55 -1.73
N SER A 260 16.54 -4.75 -0.41
CA SER A 260 15.35 -4.99 0.39
C SER A 260 14.38 -3.81 0.38
N ASN A 261 14.91 -2.58 0.41
CA ASN A 261 14.11 -1.36 0.36
C ASN A 261 13.54 -1.12 -1.06
N LEU A 262 14.40 -1.19 -2.08
CA LEU A 262 14.00 -0.99 -3.48
C LEU A 262 12.94 -2.02 -3.91
N TRP A 263 13.13 -3.27 -3.53
CA TRP A 263 12.20 -4.35 -3.82
C TRP A 263 10.86 -4.13 -3.12
N SER A 264 10.87 -3.80 -1.84
CA SER A 264 9.62 -3.61 -1.07
C SER A 264 8.78 -2.46 -1.63
N HIS A 265 9.41 -1.35 -2.04
CA HIS A 265 8.69 -0.26 -2.67
C HIS A 265 8.14 -0.65 -4.06
N LEU A 266 8.96 -1.29 -4.90
CA LEU A 266 8.54 -1.70 -6.23
C LEU A 266 7.39 -2.71 -6.18
N GLU A 267 7.51 -3.72 -5.32
CA GLU A 267 6.47 -4.73 -5.08
C GLU A 267 5.19 -4.07 -4.60
N TRP A 268 5.27 -3.15 -3.63
CA TRP A 268 4.10 -2.45 -3.10
C TRP A 268 3.41 -1.62 -4.18
N TYR A 269 4.14 -0.87 -5.01
CA TYR A 269 3.55 -0.08 -6.11
C TYR A 269 2.80 -0.97 -7.10
N ILE A 270 3.41 -2.06 -7.55
CA ILE A 270 2.82 -2.96 -8.54
C ILE A 270 1.64 -3.72 -7.94
N GLY A 271 1.81 -4.29 -6.74
CA GLY A 271 0.77 -5.06 -6.06
C GLY A 271 -0.50 -4.24 -5.83
N LYS A 272 -0.35 -2.97 -5.43
CA LYS A 272 -1.48 -2.04 -5.26
C LYS A 272 -2.22 -1.75 -6.57
N LEU A 273 -1.48 -1.46 -7.64
CA LEU A 273 -2.09 -1.16 -8.95
C LEU A 273 -2.75 -2.41 -9.58
N LEU A 274 -2.12 -3.58 -9.44
CA LEU A 274 -2.74 -4.85 -9.85
C LEU A 274 -4.01 -5.14 -9.05
N ALA A 275 -3.99 -4.90 -7.73
CA ALA A 275 -5.17 -5.10 -6.89
C ALA A 275 -6.32 -4.20 -7.36
N TYR A 276 -6.04 -2.94 -7.67
CA TYR A 276 -7.03 -2.03 -8.24
C TYR A 276 -7.66 -2.57 -9.53
N CYS A 277 -6.85 -3.08 -10.47
CA CYS A 277 -7.37 -3.69 -11.69
C CYS A 277 -8.25 -4.91 -11.41
N VAL A 278 -7.82 -5.80 -10.51
CA VAL A 278 -8.60 -6.99 -10.13
C VAL A 278 -9.91 -6.59 -9.46
N ILE A 279 -9.89 -5.62 -8.55
CA ILE A 279 -11.09 -5.09 -7.87
C ILE A 279 -12.08 -4.55 -8.91
N LYS A 280 -11.62 -3.70 -9.83
CA LYS A 280 -12.45 -3.15 -10.91
C LYS A 280 -13.02 -4.24 -11.80
N TYR A 281 -12.21 -5.26 -12.14
CA TYR A 281 -12.70 -6.42 -12.87
C TYR A 281 -13.79 -7.17 -12.10
N LEU A 282 -13.62 -7.39 -10.80
CA LEU A 282 -14.58 -8.11 -9.96
C LEU A 282 -15.93 -7.38 -9.87
N PHE A 283 -15.92 -6.04 -9.81
CA PHE A 283 -17.14 -5.22 -9.79
C PHE A 283 -17.88 -5.07 -11.14
N LEU A 284 -17.27 -5.44 -12.26
CA LEU A 284 -17.95 -5.37 -13.55
C LEU A 284 -18.98 -6.49 -13.69
N ASP A 285 -20.22 -6.15 -14.04
CA ASP A 285 -21.24 -7.16 -14.38
C ASP A 285 -20.84 -7.94 -15.64
N ASP A 286 -20.38 -7.22 -16.67
CA ASP A 286 -19.92 -7.78 -17.93
C ASP A 286 -18.38 -7.69 -18.02
N LYS A 287 -17.72 -8.83 -17.82
CA LYS A 287 -16.25 -8.94 -17.83
C LYS A 287 -15.62 -8.60 -19.18
N SER A 288 -16.38 -8.67 -20.29
CA SER A 288 -15.87 -8.34 -21.62
C SER A 288 -15.61 -6.83 -21.79
N LYS A 289 -16.25 -5.98 -20.96
CA LYS A 289 -16.08 -4.53 -20.96
C LYS A 289 -14.85 -4.04 -20.20
N PHE A 290 -14.08 -4.94 -19.59
CA PHE A 290 -12.87 -4.55 -18.90
C PHE A 290 -11.91 -3.86 -19.87
N SER A 291 -11.48 -2.65 -19.54
CA SER A 291 -10.45 -1.93 -20.28
C SER A 291 -9.45 -1.37 -19.29
N LYS A 292 -8.21 -1.85 -19.38
CA LYS A 292 -7.06 -1.40 -18.60
C LYS A 292 -6.89 0.11 -18.76
N GLU A 293 -6.97 0.62 -19.98
CA GLU A 293 -6.85 2.06 -20.28
C GLU A 293 -7.94 2.88 -19.61
N ASN A 294 -9.21 2.49 -19.76
CA ASN A 294 -10.34 3.23 -19.17
C ASN A 294 -10.27 3.26 -17.64
N ILE A 295 -9.90 2.14 -17.02
CA ILE A 295 -9.74 2.04 -15.57
C ILE A 295 -8.66 2.99 -15.07
N PHE A 296 -7.54 3.08 -15.79
CA PHE A 296 -6.46 3.99 -15.41
C PHE A 296 -6.76 5.45 -15.71
N TYR A 297 -7.51 5.77 -16.77
CA TYR A 297 -8.05 7.11 -16.98
C TYR A 297 -9.01 7.54 -15.86
N GLU A 298 -9.88 6.64 -15.41
CA GLU A 298 -10.77 6.91 -14.26
C GLU A 298 -9.95 7.19 -13.00
N LEU A 299 -8.90 6.39 -12.75
CA LEU A 299 -8.01 6.58 -11.60
C LEU A 299 -7.30 7.94 -11.66
N GLU A 300 -6.74 8.29 -12.81
CA GLU A 300 -6.04 9.56 -13.00
C GLU A 300 -7.00 10.75 -12.81
N ALA A 301 -8.20 10.69 -13.37
CA ALA A 301 -9.23 11.71 -13.20
C ALA A 301 -9.67 11.84 -11.75
N ASN A 302 -9.84 10.73 -11.02
CA ASN A 302 -10.15 10.74 -9.59
C ASN A 302 -9.02 11.41 -8.80
N SER A 303 -7.76 11.08 -9.10
CA SER A 303 -6.61 11.68 -8.44
C SER A 303 -6.50 13.19 -8.69
N GLU A 304 -6.71 13.64 -9.94
CA GLU A 304 -6.75 15.07 -10.26
C GLU A 304 -7.88 15.80 -9.52
N ASN A 305 -9.07 15.21 -9.49
CA ASN A 305 -10.20 15.78 -8.79
C ASN A 305 -9.91 15.96 -7.29
N ILE A 306 -9.31 14.97 -6.64
CA ILE A 306 -8.89 15.07 -5.23
C ILE A 306 -7.89 16.22 -5.05
N ILE A 307 -6.86 16.30 -5.89
CA ILE A 307 -5.86 17.37 -5.82
C ILE A 307 -6.51 18.75 -6.00
N ASN A 308 -7.42 18.89 -6.97
CA ASN A 308 -8.12 20.14 -7.22
C ASN A 308 -9.03 20.55 -6.05
N ILE A 309 -9.75 19.60 -5.45
CA ILE A 309 -10.54 19.83 -4.24
C ILE A 309 -9.64 20.35 -3.11
N LEU A 310 -8.48 19.73 -2.88
CA LEU A 310 -7.55 20.15 -1.83
C LEU A 310 -6.95 21.54 -2.12
N LYS A 311 -6.60 21.83 -3.38
CA LYS A 311 -6.06 23.14 -3.79
C LYS A 311 -7.07 24.28 -3.61
N LEU A 312 -8.32 24.08 -4.04
CA LEU A 312 -9.37 25.10 -3.93
C LEU A 312 -9.76 25.41 -2.48
N ASN A 313 -9.49 24.48 -1.56
CA ASN A 313 -9.84 24.59 -0.15
C ASN A 313 -8.60 24.65 0.77
N SER A 314 -7.42 24.99 0.25
CA SER A 314 -6.16 24.94 1.01
C SER A 314 -6.18 25.74 2.32
N ASN A 315 -6.97 26.82 2.36
CA ASN A 315 -7.06 27.75 3.48
C ASN A 315 -8.18 27.39 4.49
N LYS A 316 -8.78 26.20 4.35
CA LYS A 316 -9.86 25.74 5.23
C LYS A 316 -9.38 24.70 6.21
N LYS A 317 -10.18 24.49 7.26
CA LYS A 317 -10.03 23.32 8.12
C LYS A 317 -10.51 22.04 7.44
N ILE A 318 -9.85 20.93 7.75
CA ILE A 318 -10.24 19.60 7.30
C ILE A 318 -11.64 19.22 7.79
N SER A 319 -12.04 19.67 8.99
CA SER A 319 -13.40 19.46 9.52
C SER A 319 -14.49 20.06 8.64
N GLU A 320 -14.19 21.13 7.89
CA GLU A 320 -15.10 21.76 6.93
C GLU A 320 -15.20 20.99 5.59
N MET A 321 -14.32 20.00 5.38
CA MET A 321 -14.25 19.19 4.17
C MET A 321 -15.14 17.93 4.22
N ASP A 322 -16.07 17.85 5.18
CA ASP A 322 -16.94 16.69 5.38
C ASP A 322 -17.66 16.25 4.09
N ILE A 323 -18.19 17.20 3.32
CA ILE A 323 -18.87 16.94 2.04
C ILE A 323 -17.97 16.26 1.00
N TYR A 324 -16.65 16.44 1.10
CA TYR A 324 -15.66 15.86 0.19
C TYR A 324 -15.01 14.59 0.76
N PHE A 325 -15.29 14.23 2.02
CA PHE A 325 -14.67 13.09 2.68
C PHE A 325 -14.84 11.80 1.88
N LYS A 326 -16.05 11.52 1.38
CA LYS A 326 -16.30 10.33 0.56
C LYS A 326 -15.48 10.30 -0.73
N THR A 327 -15.26 11.46 -1.34
CA THR A 327 -14.47 11.57 -2.57
C THR A 327 -12.98 11.37 -2.29
N ILE A 328 -12.45 12.02 -1.26
CA ILE A 328 -11.03 11.93 -0.88
C ILE A 328 -10.67 10.51 -0.43
N PHE A 329 -11.57 9.85 0.31
CA PHE A 329 -11.34 8.53 0.87
C PHE A 329 -12.01 7.38 0.08
N LYS A 330 -12.36 7.62 -1.19
CA LYS A 330 -13.00 6.62 -2.08
C LYS A 330 -12.09 5.41 -2.34
N GLU A 331 -10.80 5.67 -2.60
CA GLU A 331 -9.84 4.67 -3.07
C GLU A 331 -9.17 3.91 -1.90
N SER A 332 -10.00 3.24 -1.08
CA SER A 332 -9.56 2.61 0.18
C SER A 332 -8.51 1.51 0.03
N TRP A 333 -8.35 0.96 -1.17
CA TRP A 333 -7.32 -0.02 -1.50
C TRP A 333 -5.89 0.48 -1.30
N GLN A 334 -5.68 1.80 -1.29
CA GLN A 334 -4.37 2.41 -1.11
C GLN A 334 -3.93 2.56 0.35
N PHE A 335 -4.81 2.27 1.33
CA PHE A 335 -4.66 2.81 2.68
C PHE A 335 -3.86 1.95 3.67
N PHE A 336 -3.51 0.73 3.31
CA PHE A 336 -2.86 -0.22 4.22
C PHE A 336 -1.69 -0.95 3.56
#